data_AF-A0A8V0ZRA2-F1
#
_entry.id   AF-A0A8V0ZRA2-F1
#
_cell.length_a   1.000
_cell.length_b   1.000
_cell.length_c   1.000
_cell.angle_alpha   90.00
_cell.angle_beta   90.00
_cell.angle_gamma   90.00
#
_symmetry.space_group_name_H-M   'P 1'
#
loop_
_entity.id
_entity.type
_entity.pdbx_description
1 polymer ?
#
loop_
_entity_poly.entity_id
_entity_poly.type
_entity_poly.pdbx_seq_one_letter_code
_entity_poly.pdbx_strand_id
1 'polypeptide(L)'
;VFLPTDAKRKMTEEEDNFTREVTEFNDEYGLTSNRELLIKKKAKTEINDLEKEAAVLKNEMETMEHKNVHLNALQLQKNELKQELFTLKSELKDLEKLIKEAEGTMKALEAEKVQVTEKPQTNPECLRLKKELENYKDDDWESIYETLRTEVEILVQEYKQRKRI
;
A
#
# COMPACT_ATOMS: atom_id res chain seq x y z
N VAL A 1 42.90 -27.51 93.73
CA VAL A 1 43.67 -26.97 92.57
C VAL A 1 42.85 -25.83 91.98
N PHE A 2 43.34 -24.59 92.05
CA PHE A 2 42.64 -23.40 91.57
C PHE A 2 43.02 -23.19 90.10
N LEU A 3 42.09 -23.36 89.16
CA LEU A 3 42.35 -23.12 87.75
C LEU A 3 42.63 -21.62 87.51
N PRO A 4 43.65 -21.26 86.69
CA PRO A 4 43.94 -19.88 86.32
C PRO A 4 42.69 -19.20 85.70
N THR A 5 42.47 -17.92 85.99
CA THR A 5 41.30 -17.15 85.55
C THR A 5 41.06 -17.17 84.04
N ASP A 6 42.11 -17.23 83.23
CA ASP A 6 41.99 -17.33 81.77
C ASP A 6 41.55 -18.72 81.28
N ALA A 7 41.91 -19.78 82.01
CA ALA A 7 41.44 -21.13 81.71
C ALA A 7 39.95 -21.27 82.03
N LYS A 8 39.47 -20.61 83.10
CA LYS A 8 38.03 -20.55 83.41
C LYS A 8 37.25 -19.82 82.32
N ARG A 9 37.73 -18.66 81.84
CA ARG A 9 37.06 -17.90 80.77
C ARG A 9 36.95 -18.71 79.48
N LYS A 10 38.04 -19.35 79.03
CA LYS A 10 38.03 -20.20 77.82
C LYS A 10 37.07 -21.38 77.95
N MET A 11 36.99 -21.99 79.14
CA MET A 11 36.07 -23.09 79.40
C MET A 11 34.60 -22.64 79.26
N THR A 12 34.27 -21.43 79.74
CA THR A 12 32.91 -20.88 79.62
C THR A 12 32.57 -20.52 78.17
N GLU A 13 33.51 -19.95 77.41
CA GLU A 13 33.30 -19.66 75.98
C GLU A 13 33.06 -20.93 75.15
N GLU A 14 33.81 -22.01 75.40
CA GLU A 14 33.62 -23.31 74.76
C GLU A 14 32.26 -23.93 75.11
N GLU A 15 31.85 -23.84 76.37
CA GLU A 15 30.55 -24.34 76.84
C GLU A 15 29.38 -23.57 76.20
N ASP A 16 29.50 -22.24 76.10
CA ASP A 16 28.53 -21.39 75.40
C ASP A 16 28.49 -21.72 73.91
N ASN A 17 29.65 -21.95 73.29
CA ASN A 17 29.76 -22.29 71.88
C ASN A 17 29.13 -23.65 71.58
N PHE A 18 29.43 -24.66 72.39
CA PHE A 18 28.83 -25.99 72.30
C PHE A 18 27.31 -25.94 72.48
N THR A 19 26.82 -25.18 73.47
CA THR A 19 25.39 -25.04 73.74
C THR A 19 24.67 -24.38 72.56
N ARG A 20 25.30 -23.37 71.93
CA ARG A 20 24.79 -22.75 70.70
C ARG A 20 24.75 -23.74 69.54
N GLU A 21 25.84 -24.44 69.26
CA GLU A 21 25.92 -25.40 68.16
C GLU A 21 24.90 -26.54 68.32
N VAL A 22 24.73 -27.07 69.55
CA VAL A 22 23.72 -28.10 69.84
C VAL A 22 22.31 -27.55 69.64
N THR A 23 22.05 -26.29 70.00
CA THR A 23 20.74 -25.67 69.79
C THR A 23 20.46 -25.46 68.31
N GLU A 24 21.41 -24.92 67.56
CA GLU A 24 21.31 -24.72 66.10
C GLU A 24 21.11 -26.04 65.37
N PHE A 25 21.88 -27.08 65.73
CA PHE A 25 21.72 -28.43 65.19
C PHE A 25 20.32 -29.00 65.50
N ASN A 26 19.88 -28.90 66.75
CA ASN A 26 18.57 -29.42 67.14
C ASN A 26 17.43 -28.66 66.43
N ASP A 27 17.58 -27.37 66.15
CA ASP A 27 16.59 -26.58 65.40
C ASP A 27 16.63 -26.88 63.89
N GLU A 28 17.81 -27.05 63.30
CA GLU A 28 18.00 -27.38 61.88
C GLU A 28 17.38 -28.74 61.53
N TYR A 29 17.61 -29.74 62.38
CA TYR A 29 17.10 -31.11 62.19
C TYR A 29 15.75 -31.35 62.88
N GLY A 30 15.23 -30.36 63.59
CA GLY A 30 13.94 -30.43 64.27
C GLY A 30 13.90 -31.50 65.37
N LEU A 31 14.98 -31.64 66.13
CA LEU A 31 15.09 -32.56 67.28
C LEU A 31 14.51 -31.97 68.58
N THR A 32 14.06 -30.71 68.52
CA THR A 32 13.39 -30.00 69.62
C THR A 32 11.89 -30.33 69.69
N SER A 33 11.27 -30.09 70.85
CA SER A 33 9.83 -30.32 71.07
C SER A 33 8.91 -29.40 70.25
N ASN A 34 9.46 -28.37 69.60
CA ASN A 34 8.73 -27.42 68.74
C ASN A 34 8.81 -27.76 67.23
N ARG A 35 9.39 -28.91 66.86
CA ARG A 35 9.57 -29.39 65.47
C ARG A 35 8.34 -29.17 64.59
N GLU A 36 7.17 -29.56 65.06
CA GLU A 36 5.93 -29.50 64.29
C GLU A 36 5.54 -28.05 63.94
N LEU A 37 5.79 -27.10 64.85
CA LEU A 37 5.57 -25.66 64.60
C LEU A 37 6.56 -25.14 63.55
N LEU A 38 7.84 -25.53 63.62
CA LEU A 38 8.87 -25.13 62.67
C LEU A 38 8.58 -25.65 61.25
N ILE A 39 8.23 -26.94 61.13
CA ILE A 39 7.83 -27.56 59.86
C ILE A 39 6.61 -26.84 59.28
N LYS A 40 5.57 -26.59 60.10
CA LYS A 40 4.36 -25.90 59.66
C LYS A 40 4.65 -24.47 59.20
N LYS A 41 5.53 -23.75 59.90
CA LYS A 41 5.96 -22.40 59.50
C LYS A 41 6.70 -22.45 58.16
N LYS A 42 7.68 -23.34 58.00
CA LYS A 42 8.44 -23.51 56.76
C LYS A 42 7.53 -23.87 55.59
N ALA A 43 6.67 -24.87 55.77
CA ALA A 43 5.70 -25.29 54.75
C ALA A 43 4.76 -24.14 54.36
N LYS A 44 4.28 -23.34 55.32
CA LYS A 44 3.43 -22.18 55.03
C LYS A 44 4.17 -21.12 54.21
N THR A 45 5.43 -20.82 54.53
CA THR A 45 6.22 -19.86 53.75
C THR A 45 6.44 -20.36 52.33
N GLU A 46 6.81 -21.63 52.19
CA GLU A 46 7.07 -22.24 50.89
C GLU A 46 5.81 -22.33 50.02
N ILE A 47 4.65 -22.67 50.60
CA ILE A 47 3.36 -22.61 49.91
C ILE A 47 3.08 -21.19 49.41
N ASN A 48 3.24 -20.17 50.26
CA ASN A 48 2.99 -18.80 49.86
C ASN A 48 3.92 -18.33 48.72
N ASP A 49 5.17 -18.77 48.74
CA ASP A 49 6.14 -18.39 47.70
C ASP A 49 5.83 -19.12 46.38
N LEU A 50 5.49 -20.41 46.43
CA LEU A 50 5.01 -21.17 45.27
C LEU A 50 3.71 -20.58 44.69
N GLU A 51 2.78 -20.14 45.54
CA GLU A 51 1.54 -19.48 45.09
C GLU A 51 1.83 -18.17 44.34
N LYS A 52 2.80 -17.38 44.80
CA LYS A 52 3.23 -16.15 44.09
C LYS A 52 3.88 -16.50 42.75
N GLU A 53 4.78 -17.47 42.72
CA GLU A 53 5.41 -17.92 41.47
C GLU A 53 4.38 -18.43 40.47
N ALA A 54 3.41 -19.24 40.91
CA ALA A 54 2.32 -19.71 40.08
C ALA A 54 1.47 -18.56 39.51
N ALA A 55 1.20 -17.52 40.30
CA ALA A 55 0.49 -16.33 39.85
C ALA A 55 1.27 -15.54 38.79
N VAL A 56 2.58 -15.38 38.98
CA VAL A 56 3.46 -14.73 37.99
C VAL A 56 3.48 -15.51 36.68
N LEU A 57 3.73 -16.83 36.75
CA LEU A 57 3.76 -17.70 35.57
C LEU A 57 2.44 -17.68 34.80
N LYS A 58 1.31 -17.69 35.52
CA LYS A 58 -0.02 -17.59 34.88
C LYS A 58 -0.17 -16.30 34.07
N ASN A 59 0.22 -15.16 34.64
CA ASN A 59 0.15 -13.87 33.95
C ASN A 59 1.09 -13.81 32.73
N GLU A 60 2.27 -14.43 32.82
CA GLU A 60 3.21 -14.55 31.70
C GLU A 60 2.63 -15.41 30.58
N MET A 61 2.01 -16.55 30.91
CA MET A 61 1.34 -17.42 29.96
C MET A 61 0.22 -16.67 29.21
N GLU A 62 -0.65 -15.98 29.92
CA GLU A 62 -1.74 -15.17 29.33
C GLU A 62 -1.17 -14.08 28.40
N THR A 63 -0.09 -13.42 28.81
CA THR A 63 0.58 -12.40 27.99
C THR A 63 1.18 -13.01 26.72
N MET A 64 1.80 -14.17 26.81
CA MET A 64 2.35 -14.87 25.65
C MET A 64 1.25 -15.33 24.69
N GLU A 65 0.13 -15.83 25.21
CA GLU A 65 -1.01 -16.25 24.40
C GLU A 65 -1.58 -15.06 23.60
N HIS A 66 -1.80 -13.92 24.25
CA HIS A 66 -2.23 -12.68 23.56
C HIS A 66 -1.23 -12.23 22.49
N LYS A 67 0.07 -12.25 22.79
CA LYS A 67 1.12 -11.90 21.80
C LYS A 67 1.11 -12.87 20.62
N ASN A 68 0.90 -14.16 20.86
CA ASN A 68 0.85 -15.17 19.81
C ASN A 68 -0.37 -14.97 18.89
N VAL A 69 -1.55 -14.67 19.45
CA VAL A 69 -2.74 -14.33 18.67
C VAL A 69 -2.48 -13.10 17.80
N HIS A 70 -1.88 -12.05 18.36
CA HIS A 70 -1.56 -10.84 17.61
C HIS A 70 -0.53 -11.09 16.49
N LEU A 71 0.50 -11.89 16.77
CA LEU A 71 1.50 -12.28 15.78
C LEU A 71 0.87 -13.06 14.61
N ASN A 72 -0.03 -13.99 14.91
CA ASN A 72 -0.73 -14.75 13.88
C ASN A 72 -1.62 -13.85 13.00
N ALA A 73 -2.31 -12.87 13.59
CA ALA A 73 -3.09 -11.90 12.84
C ALA A 73 -2.21 -11.04 11.91
N LEU A 74 -1.07 -10.56 12.40
CA LEU A 74 -0.09 -9.83 11.57
C LEU A 74 0.48 -10.68 10.44
N GLN A 75 0.74 -11.97 10.70
CA GLN A 75 1.23 -12.91 9.70
C GLN A 75 0.19 -13.11 8.57
N LEU A 76 -1.10 -13.17 8.92
CA LEU A 76 -2.19 -13.28 7.95
C LEU A 76 -2.27 -12.01 7.08
N GLN A 77 -2.31 -10.83 7.70
CA GLN A 77 -2.32 -9.54 6.99
C GLN A 77 -1.12 -9.37 6.06
N LYS A 78 0.07 -9.78 6.50
CA LYS A 78 1.28 -9.76 5.68
C LYS A 78 1.12 -10.63 4.41
N ASN A 79 0.48 -11.80 4.53
CA ASN A 79 0.26 -12.69 3.41
C ASN A 79 -0.79 -12.14 2.45
N GLU A 80 -1.87 -11.56 2.95
CA GLU A 80 -2.91 -10.88 2.16
C GLU A 80 -2.29 -9.73 1.34
N LEU A 81 -1.56 -8.83 1.98
CA LEU A 81 -0.86 -7.73 1.29
C LEU A 81 0.13 -8.22 0.23
N LYS A 82 0.80 -9.34 0.48
CA LYS A 82 1.71 -9.94 -0.50
C LYS A 82 0.96 -10.46 -1.73
N GLN A 83 -0.22 -11.01 -1.55
CA GLN A 83 -1.09 -11.44 -2.65
C GLN A 83 -1.62 -10.25 -3.43
N GLU A 84 -2.13 -9.22 -2.76
CA GLU A 84 -2.59 -7.97 -3.40
C GLU A 84 -1.50 -7.33 -4.24
N LEU A 85 -0.27 -7.25 -3.71
CA LEU A 85 0.87 -6.71 -4.43
C LEU A 85 1.18 -7.52 -5.70
N PHE A 86 1.07 -8.85 -5.64
CA PHE A 86 1.26 -9.71 -6.80
C PHE A 86 0.18 -9.46 -7.86
N THR A 87 -1.09 -9.35 -7.45
CA THR A 87 -2.21 -9.04 -8.33
C THR A 87 -2.01 -7.69 -9.02
N LEU A 88 -1.72 -6.64 -8.26
CA LEU A 88 -1.51 -5.29 -8.79
C LEU A 88 -0.33 -5.24 -9.78
N LYS A 89 0.74 -6.00 -9.52
CA LYS A 89 1.88 -6.12 -10.44
C LYS A 89 1.48 -6.79 -11.76
N SER A 90 0.58 -7.77 -11.72
CA SER A 90 0.05 -8.40 -12.94
C SER A 90 -0.81 -7.42 -13.73
N GLU A 91 -1.73 -6.72 -13.07
CA GLU A 91 -2.60 -5.72 -13.70
C GLU A 91 -1.80 -4.60 -14.35
N LEU A 92 -0.74 -4.11 -13.68
CA LEU A 92 0.17 -3.12 -14.24
C LEU A 92 0.77 -3.59 -15.57
N LYS A 93 1.23 -4.84 -15.62
CA LYS A 93 1.85 -5.42 -16.82
C LYS A 93 0.83 -5.55 -17.97
N ASP A 94 -0.41 -5.88 -17.65
CA ASP A 94 -1.49 -5.97 -18.65
C ASP A 94 -1.84 -4.59 -19.19
N LEU A 95 -1.90 -3.56 -18.33
CA LEU A 95 -2.10 -2.17 -18.75
C LEU A 95 -0.95 -1.65 -19.61
N GLU A 96 0.31 -1.94 -19.26
CA GLU A 96 1.47 -1.60 -20.08
C GLU A 96 1.39 -2.22 -21.49
N LYS A 97 0.86 -3.45 -21.59
CA LYS A 97 0.64 -4.11 -22.88
C LYS A 97 -0.46 -3.39 -23.68
N LEU A 98 -1.58 -3.07 -23.05
CA LEU A 98 -2.68 -2.33 -23.69
C LEU A 98 -2.24 -0.95 -24.19
N ILE A 99 -1.41 -0.24 -23.42
CA ILE A 99 -0.83 1.05 -23.84
C ILE A 99 -0.01 0.88 -25.12
N LYS A 100 0.88 -0.13 -25.17
CA LYS A 100 1.70 -0.38 -26.37
C LYS A 100 0.86 -0.73 -27.59
N GLU A 101 -0.21 -1.49 -27.41
CA GLU A 101 -1.15 -1.82 -28.48
C GLU A 101 -1.87 -0.55 -28.98
N ALA A 102 -2.36 0.29 -28.08
CA ALA A 102 -3.01 1.56 -28.41
C ALA A 102 -2.06 2.55 -29.12
N GLU A 103 -0.80 2.63 -28.69
CA GLU A 103 0.21 3.42 -29.39
C GLU A 103 0.46 2.91 -30.81
N GLY A 104 0.46 1.59 -31.00
CA GLY A 104 0.59 0.95 -32.32
C GLY A 104 -0.58 1.29 -33.23
N THR A 105 -1.82 1.16 -32.74
CA THR A 105 -3.02 1.49 -33.52
C THR A 105 -3.10 2.97 -33.84
N MET A 106 -2.75 3.85 -32.90
CA MET A 106 -2.71 5.30 -33.13
C MET A 106 -1.72 5.68 -34.23
N LYS A 107 -0.51 5.07 -34.24
CA LYS A 107 0.48 5.29 -35.31
C LYS A 107 -0.04 4.84 -36.67
N ALA A 108 -0.72 3.69 -36.74
CA ALA A 108 -1.30 3.19 -37.99
C ALA A 108 -2.39 4.13 -38.51
N LEU A 109 -3.27 4.61 -37.63
CA LEU A 109 -4.34 5.56 -37.99
C LEU A 109 -3.80 6.90 -38.45
N GLU A 110 -2.75 7.44 -37.82
CA GLU A 110 -2.15 8.70 -38.27
C GLU A 110 -1.52 8.54 -39.67
N ALA A 111 -0.88 7.40 -39.94
CA ALA A 111 -0.37 7.09 -41.28
C ALA A 111 -1.49 6.96 -42.33
N GLU A 112 -2.59 6.29 -41.99
CA GLU A 112 -3.77 6.17 -42.86
C GLU A 112 -4.41 7.53 -43.14
N LYS A 113 -4.56 8.37 -42.12
CA LYS A 113 -5.09 9.73 -42.24
C LYS A 113 -4.29 10.55 -43.25
N VAL A 114 -2.97 10.53 -43.19
CA VAL A 114 -2.11 11.21 -44.18
C VAL A 114 -2.41 10.69 -45.59
N GLN A 115 -2.40 9.37 -45.79
CA GLN A 115 -2.69 8.77 -47.10
C GLN A 115 -4.07 9.18 -47.64
N VAL A 116 -5.10 9.17 -46.79
CA VAL A 116 -6.47 9.55 -47.19
C VAL A 116 -6.53 11.02 -47.57
N THR A 117 -5.80 11.91 -46.89
CA THR A 117 -5.77 13.35 -47.22
C THR A 117 -4.99 13.68 -48.50
N GLU A 118 -3.92 12.95 -48.80
CA GLU A 118 -3.10 13.17 -50.01
C GLU A 118 -3.74 12.59 -51.28
N LYS A 119 -4.54 11.53 -51.13
CA LYS A 119 -5.12 10.79 -52.27
C LYS A 119 -5.99 11.68 -53.18
N PRO A 120 -6.90 12.54 -52.70
CA PRO A 120 -7.64 13.47 -53.57
C PRO A 120 -6.76 14.54 -54.23
N GLN A 121 -5.63 14.90 -53.61
CA GLN A 121 -4.71 15.91 -54.15
C GLN A 121 -3.85 15.35 -55.30
N THR A 122 -3.60 14.05 -55.29
CA THR A 122 -2.77 13.35 -56.29
C THR A 122 -3.59 12.58 -57.32
N ASN A 123 -4.88 12.33 -57.04
CA ASN A 123 -5.75 11.59 -57.94
C ASN A 123 -6.06 12.42 -59.22
N PRO A 124 -5.78 11.87 -60.43
CA PRO A 124 -5.93 12.60 -61.69
C PRO A 124 -7.38 12.96 -62.01
N GLU A 125 -8.35 12.13 -61.61
CA GLU A 125 -9.78 12.41 -61.78
C GLU A 125 -10.22 13.57 -60.87
N CYS A 126 -9.79 13.57 -59.60
CA CYS A 126 -10.06 14.66 -58.66
C CYS A 126 -9.43 15.98 -59.13
N LEU A 127 -8.21 15.93 -59.67
CA LEU A 127 -7.54 17.11 -60.24
C LEU A 127 -8.26 17.62 -61.51
N ARG A 128 -8.72 16.72 -62.38
CA ARG A 128 -9.51 17.09 -63.57
C ARG A 128 -10.78 17.81 -63.16
N LEU A 129 -11.56 17.22 -62.25
CA LEU A 129 -12.82 17.79 -61.75
C LEU A 129 -12.59 19.13 -61.04
N LYS A 130 -11.51 19.27 -60.25
CA LYS A 130 -11.14 20.53 -59.60
C LYS A 130 -10.84 21.63 -60.63
N LYS A 131 -10.09 21.31 -61.69
CA LYS A 131 -9.78 22.26 -62.77
C LYS A 131 -11.05 22.63 -63.56
N GLU A 132 -11.91 21.65 -63.80
CA GLU A 132 -13.19 21.87 -64.47
C GLU A 132 -14.08 22.82 -63.66
N LEU A 133 -14.19 22.62 -62.34
CA LEU A 133 -14.90 23.54 -61.43
C LEU A 133 -14.29 24.95 -61.40
N GLU A 134 -12.97 25.07 -61.40
CA GLU A 134 -12.28 26.37 -61.44
C GLU A 134 -12.59 27.14 -62.73
N ASN A 135 -12.76 26.44 -63.86
CA ASN A 135 -13.15 27.05 -65.13
C ASN A 135 -14.63 27.49 -65.16
N TYR A 136 -15.49 26.91 -64.31
CA TYR A 136 -16.89 27.31 -64.16
C TYR A 136 -17.08 28.53 -63.24
N LYS A 137 -16.00 29.20 -62.81
CA LYS A 137 -16.10 30.42 -62.00
C LYS A 137 -16.80 31.55 -62.76
N ASP A 138 -17.53 32.36 -62.00
CA ASP A 138 -18.53 33.35 -62.41
C ASP A 138 -18.12 34.33 -63.53
N ASP A 139 -16.83 34.51 -63.83
CA ASP A 139 -16.35 35.45 -64.85
C ASP A 139 -16.98 35.24 -66.24
N ASP A 140 -17.29 33.99 -66.60
CA ASP A 140 -17.94 33.68 -67.89
C ASP A 140 -19.45 34.00 -67.86
N TRP A 141 -20.12 33.78 -66.72
CA TRP A 141 -21.55 34.07 -66.54
C TRP A 141 -21.83 35.56 -66.31
N GLU A 142 -20.98 36.26 -65.56
CA GLU A 142 -21.06 37.70 -65.30
C GLU A 142 -20.89 38.50 -66.60
N SER A 143 -19.94 38.08 -67.45
CA SER A 143 -19.72 38.67 -68.78
C SER A 143 -20.93 38.47 -69.70
N ILE A 144 -21.52 37.26 -69.71
CA ILE A 144 -22.74 36.96 -70.47
C ILE A 144 -23.92 37.78 -69.93
N TYR A 145 -24.06 37.89 -68.62
CA TYR A 145 -25.11 38.68 -67.96
C TYR A 145 -25.01 40.17 -68.32
N GLU A 146 -23.81 40.76 -68.22
CA GLU A 146 -23.59 42.17 -68.58
C GLU A 146 -23.76 42.43 -70.09
N THR A 147 -23.37 41.49 -70.95
CA THR A 147 -23.64 41.57 -72.39
C THR A 147 -25.14 41.54 -72.68
N LEU A 148 -25.87 40.62 -72.06
CA LEU A 148 -27.32 40.53 -72.24
C LEU A 148 -28.03 41.77 -71.69
N ARG A 149 -27.56 42.29 -70.55
CA ARG A 149 -28.09 43.52 -69.94
C ARG A 149 -27.91 44.72 -70.84
N THR A 150 -26.72 44.92 -71.42
CA THR A 150 -26.46 46.03 -72.34
C THR A 150 -27.32 45.91 -73.60
N GLU A 151 -27.49 44.71 -74.16
CA GLU A 151 -28.38 44.47 -75.30
C GLU A 151 -29.84 44.83 -74.97
N VAL A 152 -30.35 44.42 -73.80
CA VAL A 152 -31.70 44.79 -73.35
C VAL A 152 -31.83 46.31 -73.18
N GLU A 153 -30.82 46.98 -72.64
CA GLU A 153 -30.82 48.45 -72.50
C GLU A 153 -30.85 49.15 -73.86
N ILE A 154 -30.06 48.68 -74.84
CA ILE A 154 -30.07 49.19 -76.22
C ILE A 154 -31.47 49.04 -76.83
N LEU A 155 -32.05 47.84 -76.78
CA LEU A 155 -33.38 47.57 -77.34
C LEU A 155 -34.46 48.44 -76.70
N VAL A 156 -34.40 48.66 -75.38
CA VAL A 156 -35.31 49.56 -74.67
C VAL A 156 -35.15 51.01 -75.12
N GLN A 157 -33.93 51.48 -75.35
CA GLN A 157 -33.68 52.84 -75.86
C GLN A 157 -34.19 53.00 -77.29
N GLU A 158 -33.91 52.05 -78.17
CA GLU A 158 -34.44 52.06 -79.54
C GLU A 158 -35.96 52.08 -79.55
N TYR A 159 -36.59 51.24 -78.74
CA TYR A 159 -38.04 51.22 -78.60
C TYR A 159 -38.59 52.57 -78.13
N LYS A 160 -37.95 53.20 -77.13
CA LYS A 160 -38.34 54.53 -76.63
C LYS A 160 -38.17 55.62 -77.69
N GLN A 161 -37.12 55.57 -78.50
CA GLN A 161 -36.89 56.52 -79.60
C GLN A 161 -37.93 56.34 -80.72
N ARG A 162 -38.23 55.10 -81.11
CA ARG A 162 -39.28 54.79 -82.10
C ARG A 162 -40.68 55.21 -81.66
N LYS A 163 -40.94 55.32 -80.34
CA LYS A 163 -42.22 55.77 -79.77
C LYS A 163 -42.32 57.29 -79.55
N ARG A 164 -41.24 58.05 -79.72
CA ARG A 164 -41.20 59.52 -79.57
C ARG A 164 -41.24 60.27 -80.91
N ILE A 165 -41.33 59.55 -82.02
CA ILE A 165 -41.70 60.04 -83.35
C ILE A 165 -43.16 59.66 -83.58
#